data_AF-A0A949UQ87-F1
#
_entry.id   AF-A0A949UQ87-F1
#
_cell.length_a   1.000
_cell.length_b   1.000
_cell.length_c   1.000
_cell.angle_alpha   90.00
_cell.angle_beta   90.00
_cell.angle_gamma   90.00
#
_symmetry.space_group_name_H-M   'P 1'
#
loop_
_entity.id
_entity.type
_entity.pdbx_description
1 polymer ?
#
loop_
_entity_poly.entity_id
_entity_poly.type
_entity_poly.pdbx_seq_one_letter_code
_entity_poly.pdbx_strand_id
1 'polypeptide(L)'
;MIWIVRGAVALVGLFFTAMGLTALFMPEQIGEIFQLTVNSEVGRSAIRADLGGFFLGGGLLALAGVVRSNAQWLGAATLLIVIALTGRLIGGLSGGFPEAVIQSMGVEVVSILILVTAMRTLPSK
;
A
#
# COMPACT_ATOMS: atom_id res chain seq x y z
N MET A 1 19.70 11.91 9.17
CA MET A 1 19.29 10.64 8.51
C MET A 1 17.98 10.09 9.06
N ILE A 2 17.83 9.88 10.38
CA ILE A 2 16.58 9.36 10.99
C ILE A 2 15.32 10.16 10.61
N TRP A 3 15.36 11.49 10.61
CA TRP A 3 14.22 12.32 10.25
C TRP A 3 13.78 12.17 8.79
N ILE A 4 14.73 11.93 7.88
CA ILE A 4 14.44 11.68 6.46
C ILE A 4 13.68 10.36 6.33
N VAL A 5 14.14 9.30 7.01
CA VAL A 5 13.48 7.99 7.03
C VAL A 5 12.07 8.10 7.62
N ARG A 6 11.91 8.83 8.73
CA ARG A 6 10.58 9.07 9.33
C ARG A 6 9.65 9.79 8.38
N GLY A 7 10.13 10.84 7.71
CA GLY A 7 9.36 11.58 6.71
C GLY A 7 8.94 10.67 5.54
N ALA A 8 9.87 9.86 5.02
CA ALA A 8 9.59 8.93 3.94
C ALA A 8 8.52 7.88 4.32
N VAL A 9 8.61 7.29 5.52
CA VAL A 9 7.58 6.34 5.99
C VAL A 9 6.24 7.04 6.20
N ALA A 10 6.24 8.27 6.73
CA ALA A 10 5.02 9.04 6.89
C ALA A 10 4.34 9.33 5.53
N LEU A 11 5.12 9.65 4.50
CA LEU A 11 4.60 9.83 3.14
C LEU A 11 4.00 8.54 2.58
N VAL A 12 4.67 7.39 2.76
CA VAL A 12 4.11 6.08 2.37
C VAL A 12 2.80 5.82 3.11
N GLY A 13 2.79 6.01 4.43
CA GLY A 13 1.60 5.81 5.26
C GLY A 13 0.44 6.70 4.84
N LEU A 14 0.69 7.99 4.63
CA LEU A 14 -0.33 8.96 4.20
C LEU A 14 -0.86 8.64 2.79
N PHE A 15 0.01 8.27 1.85
CA PHE A 15 -0.40 7.86 0.51
C PHE A 15 -1.33 6.65 0.55
N PHE A 16 -0.94 5.59 1.27
CA PHE A 16 -1.77 4.39 1.42
C PHE A 16 -3.08 4.70 2.16
N THR A 17 -3.04 5.49 3.23
CA THR A 17 -4.26 5.93 3.93
C THR A 17 -5.19 6.71 3.00
N ALA A 18 -4.67 7.63 2.18
CA ALA A 18 -5.47 8.37 1.22
C ALA A 18 -6.14 7.43 0.21
N MET A 19 -5.39 6.48 -0.37
CA MET A 19 -5.94 5.45 -1.27
C MET A 19 -7.03 4.61 -0.58
N GLY A 20 -6.82 4.25 0.68
CA GLY A 20 -7.79 3.49 1.47
C GLY A 20 -9.06 4.26 1.76
N LEU A 21 -8.95 5.56 2.07
CA LEU A 21 -10.11 6.45 2.25
C LEU A 21 -10.86 6.64 0.93
N THR A 22 -10.15 6.81 -0.19
CA THR A 22 -10.78 6.87 -1.51
C THR A 22 -11.52 5.57 -1.82
N ALA A 23 -10.93 4.41 -1.55
CA ALA A 23 -11.63 3.12 -1.72
C ALA A 23 -12.86 3.00 -0.82
N LEU A 24 -12.76 3.47 0.43
CA LEU A 24 -13.83 3.38 1.41
C LEU A 24 -15.01 4.29 1.08
N PHE A 25 -14.79 5.47 0.49
CA PHE A 25 -15.83 6.48 0.27
C PHE A 25 -16.19 6.67 -1.22
N MET A 26 -15.24 6.53 -2.12
CA MET A 26 -15.32 6.80 -3.57
C MET A 26 -14.88 5.56 -4.39
N PRO A 27 -15.56 4.40 -4.28
CA PRO A 27 -15.10 3.15 -4.88
C PRO A 27 -15.06 3.18 -6.41
N GLU A 28 -15.90 3.98 -7.06
CA GLU A 28 -15.89 4.16 -8.52
C GLU A 28 -14.56 4.75 -8.99
N GLN A 29 -14.03 5.75 -8.27
CA GLN A 29 -12.74 6.37 -8.59
C GLN A 29 -11.59 5.37 -8.44
N ILE A 30 -11.66 4.48 -7.44
CA ILE A 30 -10.68 3.39 -7.32
C ILE A 30 -10.85 2.38 -8.44
N GLY A 31 -12.08 2.08 -8.86
CA GLY A 31 -12.36 1.29 -10.04
C GLY A 31 -11.65 1.85 -11.27
N GLU A 32 -11.74 3.16 -11.52
CA GLU A 32 -11.06 3.82 -12.62
C GLU A 32 -9.52 3.75 -12.50
N ILE A 33 -8.97 4.07 -11.32
CA ILE A 33 -7.51 4.05 -11.08
C ILE A 33 -6.91 2.66 -11.31
N PHE A 34 -7.60 1.61 -10.83
CA PHE A 34 -7.15 0.22 -10.95
C PHE A 34 -7.67 -0.48 -12.21
N GLN A 35 -8.39 0.23 -13.08
CA GLN A 35 -9.03 -0.32 -14.28
C GLN A 35 -9.93 -1.52 -13.98
N LEU A 36 -10.62 -1.48 -12.84
CA LEU A 36 -11.62 -2.46 -12.44
C LEU A 36 -13.00 -2.04 -12.97
N THR A 37 -13.73 -3.00 -13.52
CA THR A 37 -15.10 -2.77 -13.97
C THR A 37 -16.05 -2.85 -12.77
N VAL A 38 -16.66 -1.73 -12.39
CA VAL A 38 -17.53 -1.61 -11.20
C VAL A 38 -18.99 -1.43 -11.62
N ASN A 39 -19.65 -2.53 -11.98
CA ASN A 39 -21.00 -2.49 -12.57
C ASN A 39 -22.12 -2.89 -11.60
N SER A 40 -21.80 -3.13 -10.33
CA SER A 40 -22.77 -3.59 -9.33
C SER A 40 -22.44 -3.10 -7.92
N GLU A 41 -23.45 -3.07 -7.05
CA GLU A 41 -23.26 -2.80 -5.62
C GLU A 41 -22.34 -3.81 -4.94
N VAL A 42 -22.32 -5.07 -5.42
CA VAL A 42 -21.39 -6.09 -4.94
C VAL A 42 -19.94 -5.69 -5.24
N GLY A 43 -19.66 -5.21 -6.47
CA GLY A 43 -18.33 -4.72 -6.84
C GLY A 43 -17.90 -3.50 -6.04
N ARG A 44 -18.81 -2.56 -5.80
CA ARG A 44 -18.55 -1.38 -4.94
C ARG A 44 -18.24 -1.81 -3.51
N SER A 45 -19.00 -2.76 -2.96
CA SER A 45 -18.76 -3.30 -1.62
C SER A 45 -17.40 -3.99 -1.52
N ALA A 46 -17.03 -4.79 -2.52
CA ALA A 46 -15.73 -5.45 -2.57
C ALA A 46 -14.57 -4.45 -2.59
N ILE A 47 -14.68 -3.36 -3.38
CA ILE A 47 -13.66 -2.31 -3.38
C ILE A 47 -13.52 -1.67 -1.99
N ARG A 48 -14.64 -1.31 -1.34
CA ARG A 48 -14.61 -0.72 0.02
C ARG A 48 -13.97 -1.66 1.03
N ALA A 49 -14.31 -2.95 0.98
CA ALA A 49 -13.81 -3.94 1.92
C ALA A 49 -12.35 -4.33 1.65
N ASP A 50 -12.05 -4.79 0.44
CA ASP A 50 -10.80 -5.46 0.12
C ASP A 50 -9.71 -4.44 -0.22
N LEU A 51 -9.97 -3.51 -1.14
CA LEU A 51 -9.00 -2.45 -1.47
C LEU A 51 -8.93 -1.41 -0.36
N GLY A 52 -10.07 -1.00 0.20
CA GLY A 52 -10.12 -0.11 1.35
C GLY A 52 -9.40 -0.70 2.56
N GLY A 53 -9.68 -1.96 2.90
CA GLY A 53 -9.00 -2.67 3.99
C GLY A 53 -7.49 -2.79 3.77
N PHE A 54 -7.06 -3.17 2.56
CA PHE A 54 -5.65 -3.28 2.21
C PHE A 54 -4.90 -1.95 2.35
N PHE A 55 -5.38 -0.90 1.67
CA PHE A 55 -4.69 0.39 1.63
C PHE A 55 -4.78 1.12 2.97
N LEU A 56 -5.96 1.16 3.59
CA LEU A 56 -6.14 1.83 4.86
C LEU A 56 -5.39 1.10 5.98
N GLY A 57 -5.47 -0.24 6.00
CA GLY A 57 -4.71 -1.08 6.92
C GLY A 57 -3.21 -0.87 6.78
N GLY A 58 -2.66 -1.03 5.57
CA GLY A 58 -1.23 -0.82 5.31
C GLY A 58 -0.75 0.59 5.69
N GLY A 59 -1.53 1.63 5.35
CA GLY A 59 -1.22 3.01 5.69
C GLY A 59 -1.20 3.26 7.19
N LEU A 60 -2.23 2.81 7.92
CA LEU A 60 -2.32 2.97 9.37
C LEU A 60 -1.23 2.18 10.11
N LEU A 61 -0.90 0.97 9.65
CA LEU A 61 0.21 0.17 10.19
C LEU A 61 1.56 0.89 9.99
N ALA A 62 1.81 1.46 8.81
CA ALA A 62 3.03 2.23 8.55
C ALA A 62 3.14 3.48 9.42
N LEU A 63 2.04 4.25 9.55
CA LEU A 63 1.96 5.43 10.41
C LEU A 63 2.17 5.07 11.90
N ALA A 64 1.50 4.01 12.37
CA ALA A 64 1.68 3.52 13.73
C ALA A 64 3.13 3.09 14.00
N GLY A 65 3.75 2.41 13.03
CA GLY A 65 5.13 1.94 13.10
C GLY A 65 6.15 3.07 13.17
N VAL A 66 6.00 4.12 12.38
CA VAL A 66 6.93 5.26 12.43
C VAL A 66 6.76 6.11 13.69
N VAL A 67 5.53 6.38 14.12
CA VAL A 67 5.24 7.16 15.34
C VAL A 67 5.79 6.43 16.57
N ARG A 68 5.59 5.12 16.65
CA ARG A 68 6.04 4.30 17.78
C ARG A 68 7.48 3.81 17.66
N SER A 69 8.10 3.96 16.48
CA SER A 69 9.40 3.35 16.15
C SER A 69 9.43 1.85 16.47
N ASN A 70 8.38 1.14 16.03
CA ASN A 70 8.21 -0.28 16.29
C ASN A 70 8.22 -1.06 14.96
N ALA A 71 9.18 -1.97 14.85
CA ALA A 71 9.46 -2.72 13.64
C ALA A 71 8.35 -3.73 13.29
N GLN A 72 7.57 -4.22 14.25
CA GLN A 72 6.49 -5.17 13.99
C GLN A 72 5.36 -4.54 13.17
N TRP A 73 4.97 -3.29 13.49
CA TRP A 73 3.97 -2.55 12.73
C TRP A 73 4.45 -2.23 11.31
N LEU A 74 5.72 -1.82 11.16
CA LEU A 74 6.34 -1.58 9.85
C LEU A 74 6.45 -2.88 9.05
N GLY A 75 6.78 -3.99 9.71
CA GLY A 75 6.86 -5.32 9.11
C GLY A 75 5.51 -5.80 8.61
N ALA A 76 4.44 -5.60 9.40
CA ALA A 76 3.07 -5.91 8.98
C ALA A 76 2.64 -5.10 7.74
N ALA A 77 2.92 -3.78 7.72
CA ALA A 77 2.67 -2.96 6.53
C ALA A 77 3.48 -3.45 5.32
N THR A 78 4.76 -3.78 5.53
CA THR A 78 5.64 -4.30 4.48
C THR A 78 5.12 -5.61 3.91
N LEU A 79 4.66 -6.54 4.76
CA LEU A 79 4.13 -7.83 4.36
C LEU A 79 2.95 -7.69 3.39
N LEU A 80 2.00 -6.79 3.70
CA LEU A 80 0.87 -6.53 2.82
C LEU A 80 1.34 -6.10 1.41
N ILE A 81 2.27 -5.14 1.35
CA ILE A 81 2.78 -4.61 0.08
C ILE A 81 3.57 -5.67 -0.69
N VAL A 82 4.34 -6.52 -0.01
CA VAL A 82 5.05 -7.65 -0.64
C VAL A 82 4.08 -8.66 -1.24
N ILE A 83 2.99 -8.99 -0.54
CA ILE A 83 1.94 -9.89 -1.06
C ILE A 83 1.26 -9.28 -2.28
N ALA A 84 0.95 -7.97 -2.26
CA ALA A 84 0.38 -7.28 -3.42
C ALA A 84 1.32 -7.29 -4.63
N LEU A 85 2.61 -6.99 -4.42
CA LEU A 85 3.64 -7.06 -5.45
C LEU A 85 3.75 -8.48 -6.03
N THR A 86 3.66 -9.50 -5.18
CA THR A 86 3.66 -10.91 -5.60
C THR A 86 2.45 -11.21 -6.50
N GLY A 87 1.26 -10.70 -6.14
CA GLY A 87 0.07 -10.79 -6.99
C GLY A 87 0.29 -10.17 -8.37
N ARG A 88 0.98 -9.03 -8.46
CA ARG A 88 1.33 -8.40 -9.75
C ARG A 88 2.34 -9.20 -10.54
N LEU A 89 3.34 -9.80 -9.89
CA LEU A 89 4.29 -10.69 -10.55
C LEU A 89 3.55 -11.89 -11.16
N ILE A 90 2.66 -12.53 -10.41
CA ILE A 90 1.84 -13.65 -10.90
C ILE A 90 0.98 -13.21 -12.09
N GLY A 91 0.25 -12.10 -11.98
CA GLY A 91 -0.56 -11.56 -13.07
C GLY A 91 0.27 -11.26 -14.31
N GLY A 92 1.47 -10.69 -14.12
CA GLY A 92 2.38 -10.36 -15.21
C GLY A 92 2.97 -11.56 -15.93
N LEU A 93 3.11 -12.72 -15.27
CA LEU A 93 3.51 -13.96 -15.93
C LEU A 93 2.48 -14.43 -16.97
N SER A 94 1.20 -14.14 -16.77
CA SER A 94 0.12 -14.50 -17.70
C SER A 94 -0.25 -13.40 -18.71
N GLY A 95 -0.22 -12.14 -18.28
CA GLY A 95 -0.73 -11.00 -19.05
C GLY A 95 0.33 -10.00 -19.52
N GLY A 96 1.60 -10.24 -19.20
CA GLY A 96 2.70 -9.29 -19.41
C GLY A 96 2.70 -8.15 -18.39
N PHE A 97 3.60 -7.19 -18.57
CA PHE A 97 3.75 -6.04 -17.69
C PHE A 97 3.41 -4.73 -18.44
N PRO A 98 2.12 -4.40 -18.61
CA PRO A 98 1.71 -3.09 -19.12
C PRO A 98 2.31 -1.96 -18.28
N GLU A 99 2.49 -0.80 -18.89
CA GLU A 99 3.10 0.37 -18.25
C GLU A 99 2.43 0.74 -16.91
N ALA A 100 1.10 0.72 -16.85
CA ALA A 100 0.35 1.00 -15.62
C ALA A 100 0.64 0.00 -14.49
N VAL A 101 0.88 -1.27 -14.82
CA VAL A 101 1.26 -2.31 -13.85
C VAL A 101 2.68 -2.04 -13.36
N ILE A 102 3.62 -1.74 -14.26
CA ILE A 102 5.01 -1.39 -13.92
C ILE A 102 5.06 -0.17 -13.02
N GLN A 103 4.31 0.89 -13.33
CA GLN A 103 4.22 2.10 -12.51
C GLN A 103 3.77 1.78 -11.09
N SER A 104 2.71 0.96 -10.97
CA SER A 104 2.17 0.57 -9.68
C SER A 104 3.16 -0.31 -8.89
N MET A 105 3.86 -1.24 -9.55
CA MET A 105 4.93 -2.04 -8.95
C MET A 105 6.09 -1.16 -8.48
N GLY A 106 6.41 -0.08 -9.19
CA GLY A 106 7.40 0.90 -8.77
C GLY A 106 7.05 1.52 -7.41
N VAL A 107 5.78 1.91 -7.22
CA VAL A 107 5.29 2.44 -5.93
C VAL A 107 5.42 1.40 -4.82
N GLU A 108 5.08 0.14 -5.09
CA GLU A 108 5.21 -0.96 -4.11
C GLU A 108 6.67 -1.18 -3.71
N VAL A 109 7.57 -1.33 -4.68
CA VAL A 109 9.00 -1.58 -4.44
C VAL A 109 9.61 -0.43 -3.64
N VAL A 110 9.35 0.82 -4.02
CA VAL A 110 9.85 2.00 -3.29
C VAL A 110 9.30 2.02 -1.86
N SER A 111 8.01 1.73 -1.68
CA SER A 111 7.39 1.68 -0.34
C SER A 111 8.01 0.58 0.53
N ILE A 112 8.23 -0.61 -0.03
CA ILE A 112 8.90 -1.73 0.66
C ILE A 112 10.32 -1.32 1.09
N LEU A 113 11.11 -0.74 0.19
CA LEU A 113 12.47 -0.31 0.49
C LEU A 113 12.48 0.72 1.63
N ILE A 114 11.60 1.71 1.60
CA ILE A 114 11.47 2.73 2.65
C ILE A 114 11.13 2.06 4.00
N LEU A 115 10.14 1.17 4.04
CA LEU A 115 9.71 0.52 5.27
C LEU A 115 10.79 -0.42 5.83
N VAL A 116 11.48 -1.18 4.98
CA VAL A 116 12.59 -2.06 5.38
C VAL A 116 13.77 -1.25 5.91
N THR A 117 14.13 -0.16 5.24
CA THR A 117 15.17 0.76 5.74
C THR A 117 14.77 1.34 7.09
N ALA A 118 13.50 1.71 7.29
CA ALA A 118 13.02 2.21 8.56
C ALA A 118 13.12 1.18 9.69
N MET A 119 12.76 -0.09 9.43
CA MET A 119 12.92 -1.17 10.41
C MET A 119 14.36 -1.35 10.88
N ARG A 120 15.34 -1.06 10.03
CA ARG A 120 16.77 -1.22 10.34
C ARG A 120 17.42 0.02 10.96
N THR A 121 16.78 1.19 10.85
CA THR A 121 17.41 2.48 11.20
C THR A 121 16.70 3.21 12.33
N LEU A 122 15.40 2.97 12.54
CA LEU A 122 14.68 3.53 13.67
C LEU A 122 15.07 2.76 14.94
N PRO A 123 15.32 3.47 16.07
CA PRO A 123 15.57 2.81 17.34
C PRO A 123 14.32 2.02 17.72
N SER A 124 14.40 0.69 17.70
CA SER A 124 13.27 -0.17 18.10
C SER A 124 12.97 0.10 19.56
N LYS A 125 11.73 0.45 19.84
CA LYS A 125 11.17 0.34 21.19
C LYS A 125 10.74 -1.08 21.50
#